data_AF-A0A2D4M1S5-F1
#
_entry.id   AF-A0A2D4M1S5-F1
#
_cell.length_a   1.000
_cell.length_b   1.000
_cell.length_c   1.000
_cell.angle_alpha   90.00
_cell.angle_beta   90.00
_cell.angle_gamma   90.00
#
_symmetry.space_group_name_H-M   'P 1'
#
loop_
_entity.id
_entity.type
_entity.pdbx_description
1 polymer ?
#
loop_
_entity_poly.entity_id
_entity_poly.type
_entity_poly.pdbx_seq_one_letter_code
_entity_poly.pdbx_strand_id
1 'polypeptide(L)'
;QIVKLDYSNIYMMGDLNGIVDGKLDYKTQTTTKRIRKTLPKSFFRMIEELNLKDIWRERNINEKHYTFYSNRHASWSRIDMVWMSADLLCTIQDIEIGTSIWADHNPITV
;
A
#
# COMPACT_ATOMS: atom_id res chain seq x y z
N GLN A 1 16.35 -17.03 23.29
CA GLN A 1 17.27 -15.93 22.96
C GLN A 1 16.58 -15.07 21.90
N ILE A 2 16.11 -13.88 22.26
CA ILE A 2 15.53 -12.94 21.28
C ILE A 2 16.73 -12.26 20.61
N VAL A 3 16.95 -12.54 19.32
CA VAL A 3 17.97 -11.86 18.54
C VAL A 3 17.46 -10.44 18.32
N LYS A 4 18.09 -9.46 18.96
CA LYS A 4 17.82 -8.04 18.74
C LYS A 4 18.42 -7.70 17.38
N LEU A 5 17.62 -7.82 16.34
CA LEU A 5 17.99 -7.41 14.99
C LEU A 5 17.92 -5.88 14.97
N ASP A 6 19.06 -5.24 14.80
CA ASP A 6 19.18 -3.80 14.66
C ASP A 6 18.76 -3.42 13.23
N TYR A 7 17.48 -3.61 12.92
CA TYR A 7 16.89 -3.28 11.62
C TYR A 7 16.78 -1.77 11.47
N SER A 8 17.92 -1.12 11.26
CA SER A 8 17.97 0.23 10.74
C SER A 8 17.78 0.16 9.21
N ASN A 9 16.87 0.98 8.68
CA ASN A 9 16.68 1.21 7.24
C ASN A 9 15.96 0.10 6.45
N ILE A 10 14.74 -0.29 6.86
CA ILE A 10 13.91 -1.22 6.08
C ILE A 10 13.21 -0.47 4.94
N TYR A 11 13.26 -1.06 3.74
CA TYR A 11 12.45 -0.72 2.58
C TYR A 11 11.74 -1.98 2.07
N MET A 12 10.41 -1.96 2.04
CA MET A 12 9.58 -3.07 1.56
C MET A 12 8.61 -2.55 0.51
N MET A 13 8.60 -3.17 -0.66
CA MET A 13 7.73 -2.78 -1.77
C MET A 13 7.21 -4.00 -2.53
N GLY A 14 5.95 -3.95 -2.96
CA GLY A 14 5.40 -4.96 -3.87
C GLY A 14 3.88 -5.01 -3.90
N ASP A 15 3.35 -5.94 -4.70
CA ASP A 15 1.92 -6.30 -4.74
C ASP A 15 1.56 -7.19 -3.54
N LEU A 16 0.84 -6.62 -2.58
CA LEU A 16 0.40 -7.32 -1.37
C LEU A 16 -0.97 -8.00 -1.53
N ASN A 17 -1.64 -7.81 -2.67
CA ASN A 17 -2.95 -8.38 -2.96
C ASN A 17 -4.00 -8.13 -1.86
N GLY A 18 -3.89 -6.99 -1.18
CA GLY A 18 -4.81 -6.59 -0.13
C GLY A 18 -4.72 -5.10 0.16
N ILE A 19 -5.84 -4.52 0.56
CA ILE A 19 -5.97 -3.08 0.85
C ILE A 19 -5.69 -2.78 2.32
N VAL A 20 -5.31 -1.53 2.63
CA VAL A 20 -5.21 -1.04 4.02
C VAL A 20 -6.53 -0.41 4.45
N ASP A 21 -7.01 0.59 3.72
CA ASP A 21 -8.24 1.32 4.04
C ASP A 21 -9.34 1.11 3.00
N GLY A 22 -10.51 0.63 3.45
CA GLY A 22 -11.64 0.31 2.56
C GLY A 22 -12.33 1.51 1.88
N LYS A 23 -12.10 2.74 2.34
CA LYS A 23 -12.65 3.99 1.80
C LYS A 23 -11.67 4.71 0.89
N LEU A 24 -10.37 4.61 1.19
CA LEU A 24 -9.33 5.32 0.46
C LEU A 24 -8.66 4.44 -0.59
N ASP A 25 -8.43 3.16 -0.29
CA ASP A 25 -7.70 2.23 -1.16
C ASP A 25 -8.60 1.36 -2.02
N TYR A 26 -9.91 1.61 -2.02
CA TYR A 26 -10.87 0.83 -2.80
C TYR A 26 -12.03 1.68 -3.33
N LYS A 27 -12.36 1.48 -4.61
CA LYS A 27 -13.52 2.09 -5.26
C LYS A 27 -14.22 1.05 -6.13
N THR A 28 -15.53 0.98 -6.02
CA THR A 28 -16.37 0.10 -6.85
C THR A 28 -17.60 0.86 -7.30
N GLN A 29 -18.10 0.51 -8.48
CA GLN A 29 -19.38 1.03 -9.00
C GLN A 29 -20.57 0.19 -8.54
N THR A 30 -20.33 -1.00 -7.97
CA THR A 30 -21.40 -1.91 -7.56
C THR A 30 -21.80 -1.67 -6.11
N THR A 31 -23.11 -1.57 -5.85
CA THR A 31 -23.71 -1.44 -4.50
C THR A 31 -23.59 -2.72 -3.67
N THR A 32 -23.28 -3.86 -4.28
CA THR A 32 -23.09 -5.13 -3.57
C THR A 32 -21.82 -5.05 -2.72
N LYS A 33 -21.98 -5.12 -1.39
CA LYS A 33 -20.86 -5.21 -0.44
C LYS A 33 -20.13 -6.55 -0.61
N ARG A 34 -19.23 -6.65 -1.59
CA ARG A 34 -18.31 -7.79 -1.69
C ARG A 34 -17.25 -7.70 -0.59
N ILE A 35 -16.80 -8.86 -0.13
CA ILE A 35 -15.74 -8.97 0.87
C ILE A 35 -14.46 -8.37 0.25
N ARG A 36 -13.98 -7.28 0.85
CA ARG A 36 -12.71 -6.66 0.49
C ARG A 36 -11.61 -7.43 1.19
N LYS A 37 -10.56 -7.80 0.47
CA LYS A 37 -9.40 -8.45 1.09
C LYS A 37 -8.51 -7.37 1.70
N THR A 38 -8.78 -7.02 2.95
CA THR A 38 -7.87 -6.20 3.76
C THR A 38 -6.65 -7.03 4.14
N LEU A 39 -5.49 -6.40 4.27
CA LEU A 39 -4.28 -7.07 4.76
C LEU A 39 -4.54 -7.73 6.13
N PRO A 40 -3.92 -8.89 6.42
CA PRO A 40 -4.19 -9.62 7.65
C PRO A 40 -3.69 -8.85 8.87
N LYS A 41 -4.32 -9.06 10.04
CA LYS A 41 -3.90 -8.41 11.30
C LYS A 41 -2.43 -8.64 11.65
N SER A 42 -1.88 -9.81 11.29
CA SER A 42 -0.46 -10.12 11.48
C SER A 42 0.47 -9.19 10.70
N PHE A 43 0.05 -8.73 9.52
CA PHE A 43 0.80 -7.75 8.74
C PHE A 43 0.89 -6.42 9.49
N PHE A 44 -0.24 -5.89 9.97
CA PHE A 44 -0.25 -4.64 10.73
C PHE A 44 0.56 -4.72 12.03
N ARG A 45 0.52 -5.86 12.73
CA ARG A 45 1.38 -6.08 13.90
C ARG A 45 2.86 -6.03 13.53
N MET A 46 3.25 -6.65 12.42
CA MET A 46 4.64 -6.63 11.94
C MET A 46 5.10 -5.21 11.56
N ILE A 47 4.28 -4.47 10.82
CA ILE A 47 4.56 -3.07 10.46
C ILE A 47 4.71 -2.20 11.71
N GLU A 48 3.86 -2.40 12.73
CA GLU A 48 3.94 -1.69 14.02
C GLU A 48 5.22 -2.06 14.80
N GLU A 49 5.53 -3.35 14.94
CA GLU A 49 6.74 -3.85 15.61
C GLU A 49 8.04 -3.34 14.96
N LEU A 50 8.04 -3.18 13.64
CA LEU A 50 9.18 -2.71 12.84
C LEU A 50 9.17 -1.19 12.61
N ASN A 51 8.18 -0.46 13.16
CA ASN A 51 7.97 0.97 12.96
C ASN A 51 8.01 1.40 11.48
N LEU A 52 7.30 0.65 10.63
CA LEU A 52 7.19 0.91 9.20
C LEU A 52 5.96 1.78 8.89
N LYS A 53 6.07 2.58 7.84
CA LYS A 53 5.04 3.52 7.39
C LYS A 53 4.80 3.35 5.90
N ASP A 54 3.52 3.40 5.51
CA ASP A 54 3.11 3.42 4.09
C ASP A 54 3.43 4.81 3.52
N ILE A 55 4.54 4.91 2.80
CA ILE A 55 5.08 6.21 2.35
C ILE A 55 4.08 6.94 1.48
N TRP A 56 3.39 6.20 0.60
CA TRP A 56 2.42 6.79 -0.31
C TRP A 56 1.30 7.44 0.51
N ARG A 57 0.81 6.78 1.57
CA ARG A 57 -0.30 7.27 2.39
C ARG A 57 0.12 8.42 3.30
N GLU A 58 1.34 8.40 3.82
CA GLU A 58 1.90 9.51 4.60
C GLU A 58 1.95 10.82 3.78
N ARG A 59 2.29 10.73 2.48
CA ARG A 59 2.34 11.90 1.59
C ARG A 59 0.99 12.29 1.00
N ASN A 60 0.09 11.32 0.84
CA ASN A 60 -1.18 11.48 0.12
C ASN A 60 -2.37 11.06 0.99
N ILE A 61 -2.47 11.63 2.19
CA ILE A 61 -3.39 11.21 3.27
C ILE A 61 -4.83 10.99 2.79
N ASN A 62 -5.36 11.91 1.98
CA ASN A 62 -6.75 11.88 1.52
C ASN A 62 -6.93 11.46 0.06
N GLU A 63 -5.84 11.24 -0.67
CA GLU A 63 -5.93 10.91 -2.08
C GLU A 63 -6.46 9.50 -2.30
N LYS A 64 -7.06 9.33 -3.48
CA LYS A 64 -7.73 8.11 -3.93
C LYS A 64 -7.16 7.68 -5.27
N HIS A 65 -5.87 7.35 -5.26
CA HIS A 65 -5.20 6.75 -6.41
C HIS A 65 -5.04 5.25 -6.20
N TYR A 66 -5.08 4.51 -7.30
CA TYR A 66 -5.20 3.06 -7.29
C TYR A 66 -4.15 2.43 -8.19
N THR A 67 -3.70 1.25 -7.81
CA THR A 67 -2.64 0.55 -8.54
C THR A 67 -3.19 -0.53 -9.46
N PHE A 68 -4.41 -1.02 -9.23
CA PHE A 68 -4.98 -2.13 -9.98
C PHE A 68 -6.46 -1.92 -10.29
N TYR A 69 -6.88 -2.34 -11.49
CA TYR A 69 -8.29 -2.45 -11.88
C TYR A 69 -8.72 -3.89 -12.11
N SER A 70 -9.72 -4.34 -11.37
CA SER A 70 -10.33 -5.65 -11.56
C SER A 70 -11.48 -5.59 -12.56
N ASN A 71 -11.27 -6.07 -13.78
CA ASN A 71 -12.33 -6.19 -14.80
C ASN A 71 -13.54 -7.01 -14.31
N ARG A 72 -13.28 -8.14 -13.63
CA ARG A 72 -14.32 -9.03 -13.10
C ARG A 72 -15.20 -8.35 -12.03
N HIS A 73 -14.65 -7.36 -11.34
CA HIS A 73 -15.30 -6.73 -10.19
C HIS A 73 -15.66 -5.26 -10.42
N ALA A 74 -15.32 -4.72 -11.60
CA ALA A 74 -15.50 -3.31 -11.95
C ALA A 74 -15.07 -2.39 -10.81
N SER A 75 -13.89 -2.67 -10.26
CA SER A 75 -13.37 -2.01 -9.07
C SER A 75 -11.89 -1.67 -9.19
N TRP A 76 -11.53 -0.56 -8.56
CA TRP A 76 -10.17 -0.09 -8.40
C TRP A 76 -9.69 -0.37 -6.99
N SER A 77 -8.44 -0.79 -6.86
CA SER A 77 -7.79 -1.04 -5.58
C SER A 77 -6.33 -0.57 -5.58
N ARG A 78 -5.86 -0.08 -4.44
CA ARG A 78 -4.42 0.12 -4.18
C ARG A 78 -3.90 -1.10 -3.42
N ILE A 79 -3.23 -2.00 -4.12
CA ILE A 79 -2.69 -3.26 -3.59
C ILE A 79 -1.16 -3.35 -3.69
N ASP A 80 -0.57 -2.48 -4.50
CA ASP A 80 0.87 -2.26 -4.55
C ASP A 80 1.22 -1.16 -3.55
N MET A 81 2.20 -1.41 -2.69
CA MET A 81 2.50 -0.53 -1.56
C MET A 81 4.01 -0.43 -1.33
N VAL A 82 4.41 0.69 -0.73
CA VAL A 82 5.79 0.94 -0.29
C VAL A 82 5.77 1.24 1.21
N TRP A 83 6.43 0.40 1.98
CA TRP A 83 6.57 0.49 3.43
C TRP A 83 8.02 0.72 3.80
N MET A 84 8.28 1.72 4.65
CA MET A 84 9.63 2.10 5.03
C MET A 84 9.72 2.46 6.50
N SER A 85 10.90 2.24 7.11
CA SER A 85 11.19 2.70 8.47
C SER A 85 10.87 4.18 8.62
N ALA A 86 10.17 4.55 9.70
CA ALA A 86 9.74 5.93 9.93
C ALA A 86 10.90 6.95 9.86
N ASP A 87 12.10 6.56 10.31
CA ASP A 87 13.30 7.41 10.33
C ASP A 87 13.78 7.81 8.92
N LEU A 88 13.38 7.08 7.88
CA LEU A 88 13.74 7.35 6.49
C LEU A 88 12.69 8.21 5.76
N LEU A 89 11.55 8.54 6.37
CA LEU A 89 10.49 9.28 5.68
C LEU A 89 10.96 10.66 5.17
N CYS A 90 11.90 11.28 5.86
CA CYS A 90 12.50 12.57 5.49
C CYS A 90 13.41 12.48 4.27
N THR A 91 13.88 11.29 3.86
CA THR A 91 14.76 11.13 2.70
C THR A 91 14.01 11.04 1.38
N ILE A 92 12.70 10.78 1.42
CA ILE A 92 11.85 10.70 0.22
C ILE A 92 11.44 12.10 -0.22
N GLN A 93 11.72 12.43 -1.48
CA GLN A 93 11.34 13.70 -2.09
C GLN A 93 9.87 13.65 -2.52
N ASP A 94 9.54 12.71 -3.42
CA ASP A 94 8.21 12.56 -4.00
C ASP A 94 7.81 11.08 -4.07
N ILE A 95 6.50 10.83 -4.19
CA ILE A 95 5.96 9.49 -4.46
C ILE A 95 4.68 9.61 -5.27
N GLU A 96 4.61 8.90 -6.39
CA GLU A 96 3.49 8.97 -7.33
C GLU A 96 3.01 7.59 -7.76
N ILE A 97 1.71 7.52 -8.09
CA ILE A 97 1.12 6.38 -8.80
C ILE A 97 0.88 6.84 -10.24
N GLY A 98 1.62 6.29 -11.18
CA GLY A 98 1.50 6.60 -12.60
C GLY A 98 0.31 5.90 -13.27
N THR A 99 0.19 6.04 -14.58
CA THR A 99 -0.76 5.27 -15.40
C THR A 99 0.00 4.27 -16.24
N SER A 100 -0.35 2.99 -16.14
CA SER A 100 0.22 1.97 -17.00
C SER A 100 -0.50 1.89 -18.34
N ILE A 101 0.28 1.72 -19.41
CA ILE A 101 -0.21 1.49 -20.78
C ILE A 101 0.00 0.05 -21.27
N TRP A 102 0.71 -0.77 -20.48
CA TRP A 102 1.18 -2.10 -20.91
C TRP A 102 0.91 -3.20 -19.88
N ALA A 103 0.92 -2.87 -18.60
CA ALA A 103 0.59 -3.77 -17.49
C ALA A 103 -0.78 -3.44 -16.89
N ASP A 104 -1.40 -4.43 -16.25
CA ASP A 104 -2.65 -4.29 -15.50
C ASP A 104 -2.48 -3.59 -14.14
N HIS A 105 -1.23 -3.42 -13.70
CA HIS A 105 -0.86 -2.61 -12.56
C HIS A 105 -0.23 -1.27 -12.98
N ASN A 106 -0.65 -0.20 -12.32
CA ASN A 106 -0.06 1.13 -12.39
C ASN A 106 1.26 1.18 -11.62
N PRO A 107 2.32 1.79 -12.18
CA PRO A 107 3.61 1.88 -11.52
C PRO A 107 3.58 2.82 -10.32
N ILE A 108 4.42 2.54 -9.33
CA ILE A 108 4.73 3.45 -8.22
C ILE A 108 6.17 3.94 -8.39
N THR A 109 6.36 5.26 -8.40
CA THR A 109 7.68 5.90 -8.44
C THR A 109 7.91 6.57 -7.09
N VAL A 110 9.10 6.37 -6.50
CA VAL A 110 9.56 6.92 -5.21
C VAL A 110 10.88 7.63 -5.42
#